data_AF-B5Y0H1-F1
#
_entry.id   AF-B5Y0H1-F1
#
_cell.length_a   1.000
_cell.length_b   1.000
_cell.length_c   1.000
_cell.angle_alpha   90.00
_cell.angle_beta   90.00
_cell.angle_gamma   90.00
#
_symmetry.space_group_name_H-M   'P 1'
#
loop_
_entity.id
_entity.type
_entity.pdbx_description
1 polymer ?
#
loop_
_entity_poly.entity_id
_entity_poly.type
_entity_poly.pdbx_seq_one_letter_code
_entity_poly.pdbx_strand_id
1 'polypeptide(L)'
;MRDEIRTFDLDQLRSLREFVGDLIARKEEEPRRTVWRVCSDGICYGNFREEEYLKAVAFLAEKAAEIDADPTSDRRDRSMEILSHRVIESEYEGWFDA
;
A
#
# COMPACT_ATOMS: atom_id res chain seq x y z
N MET A 1 14.75 5.40 -20.06
CA MET A 1 14.95 4.16 -19.26
C MET A 1 14.66 2.88 -20.05
N ARG A 2 13.41 2.48 -20.38
CA ARG A 2 13.18 1.19 -21.07
C ARG A 2 13.85 1.09 -22.44
N ASP A 3 13.80 2.14 -23.25
CA ASP A 3 14.42 2.14 -24.58
C ASP A 3 15.95 2.22 -24.55
N GLU A 4 16.50 2.74 -23.45
CA GLU A 4 17.94 2.84 -23.21
C GLU A 4 18.52 1.50 -22.73
N ILE A 5 17.81 0.78 -21.86
CA ILE A 5 18.20 -0.58 -21.43
C ILE A 5 18.22 -1.56 -22.62
N ARG A 6 17.39 -1.35 -23.65
CA ARG A 6 17.35 -2.19 -24.86
C ARG A 6 18.63 -2.11 -25.69
N THR A 7 19.43 -1.05 -25.55
CA THR A 7 20.68 -0.89 -26.30
C THR A 7 21.88 -1.45 -25.56
N PHE A 8 21.71 -1.99 -24.34
CA PHE A 8 22.79 -2.52 -23.54
C PHE A 8 23.25 -3.89 -24.05
N ASP A 9 24.56 -4.14 -23.97
CA ASP A 9 25.11 -5.48 -24.18
C ASP A 9 24.88 -6.40 -22.95
N LEU A 10 25.25 -7.68 -23.09
CA LEU A 10 25.04 -8.68 -22.04
C LEU A 10 25.75 -8.33 -20.72
N ASP A 11 26.95 -7.77 -20.77
CA ASP A 11 27.73 -7.46 -19.57
C ASP A 11 27.18 -6.21 -18.87
N GLN A 12 26.75 -5.22 -19.64
CA GLN A 12 26.01 -4.06 -19.12
C GLN A 12 24.69 -4.45 -18.46
N LEU A 13 23.93 -5.39 -19.06
CA LEU A 13 22.70 -5.91 -18.46
C LEU A 13 22.96 -6.68 -17.16
N ARG A 14 24.04 -7.47 -17.09
CA ARG A 14 24.44 -8.18 -15.87
C ARG A 14 24.83 -7.21 -14.75
N SER A 15 25.64 -6.21 -15.08
CA SER A 15 26.04 -5.15 -14.15
C SER A 15 24.83 -4.36 -13.63
N LEU A 16 23.89 -3.99 -14.53
CA LEU A 16 22.65 -3.32 -14.12
C LEU A 16 21.81 -4.20 -13.20
N ARG A 17 21.70 -5.50 -13.47
CA ARG A 17 20.98 -6.44 -12.61
C ARG A 17 21.61 -6.54 -11.22
N GLU A 18 22.92 -6.61 -11.12
CA GLU A 18 23.63 -6.63 -9.83
C GLU A 18 23.38 -5.33 -9.06
N PHE A 19 23.55 -4.18 -9.72
CA PHE A 19 23.29 -2.88 -9.12
C PHE A 19 21.84 -2.73 -8.61
N VAL A 20 20.85 -3.09 -9.43
CA VAL A 20 19.43 -3.06 -9.03
C VAL A 20 19.16 -4.07 -7.91
N GLY A 21 19.78 -5.25 -7.96
CA GLY A 21 19.71 -6.25 -6.89
C GLY A 21 20.19 -5.70 -5.56
N ASP A 22 21.34 -5.03 -5.55
CA ASP A 22 21.88 -4.39 -4.33
C ASP A 22 20.99 -3.25 -3.82
N LEU A 23 20.34 -2.50 -4.72
CA LEU A 23 19.38 -1.46 -4.31
C LEU A 23 18.11 -2.06 -3.69
N ILE A 24 17.59 -3.14 -4.28
CA ILE A 24 16.44 -3.88 -3.74
C ILE A 24 16.78 -4.43 -2.36
N ALA A 25 17.93 -5.09 -2.20
CA ALA A 25 18.35 -5.64 -0.92
C ALA A 25 18.42 -4.56 0.17
N ARG A 26 19.03 -3.40 -0.13
CA ARG A 26 19.07 -2.26 0.81
C ARG A 26 17.66 -1.75 1.14
N LYS A 27 16.77 -1.66 0.15
CA LYS A 27 15.36 -1.27 0.34
C LYS A 27 14.60 -2.26 1.22
N GLU A 28 14.83 -3.56 1.07
CA GLU A 28 14.18 -4.61 1.85
C GLU A 28 14.64 -4.63 3.33
N GLU A 29 15.86 -4.18 3.59
CA GLU A 29 16.45 -4.02 4.93
C GLU A 29 15.96 -2.76 5.67
N GLU A 30 15.36 -1.79 4.96
CA GLU A 30 14.83 -0.59 5.61
C GLU A 30 13.77 -0.95 6.68
N PRO A 31 13.71 -0.18 7.78
CA PRO A 31 12.64 -0.31 8.74
C PRO A 31 11.28 -0.19 8.05
N ARG A 32 10.30 -0.90 8.61
CA ARG A 32 8.93 -0.86 8.11
C ARG A 32 8.03 -0.17 9.11
N ARG A 33 7.09 0.63 8.60
CA ARG A 33 6.03 1.27 9.37
C ARG A 33 4.68 0.68 9.00
N THR A 34 3.71 0.77 9.92
CA THR A 34 2.36 0.29 9.67
C THR A 34 1.50 1.38 9.08
N VAL A 35 0.85 1.10 7.96
CA VAL A 35 -0.31 1.85 7.47
C VAL A 35 -1.55 1.02 7.78
N TRP A 36 -2.51 1.60 8.49
CA TRP A 36 -3.82 1.00 8.68
C TRP A 36 -4.71 1.35 7.50
N ARG A 37 -5.16 0.36 6.74
CA ARG A 37 -5.97 0.56 5.54
C ARG A 37 -7.38 0.09 5.79
N VAL A 38 -8.36 0.97 5.65
CA VAL A 38 -9.78 0.62 5.73
C VAL A 38 -10.26 0.25 4.34
N CYS A 39 -10.63 -1.02 4.15
CA CYS A 39 -10.95 -1.58 2.85
C CYS A 39 -12.26 -2.38 2.86
N SER A 40 -12.86 -2.59 1.68
CA SER A 40 -13.90 -3.61 1.41
C SER A 40 -13.73 -4.15 -0.01
N ASP A 41 -13.80 -5.46 -0.18
CA ASP A 41 -13.66 -6.17 -1.47
C ASP A 41 -12.50 -5.65 -2.37
N GLY A 42 -11.35 -5.36 -1.75
CA GLY A 42 -10.16 -4.85 -2.45
C GLY A 42 -10.15 -3.34 -2.77
N ILE A 43 -11.24 -2.61 -2.48
CA ILE A 43 -11.29 -1.15 -2.53
C ILE A 43 -10.76 -0.59 -1.21
N CYS A 44 -9.88 0.41 -1.29
CA CYS A 44 -9.35 1.13 -0.14
C CYS A 44 -10.07 2.48 0.01
N TYR A 45 -10.74 2.68 1.14
CA TYR A 45 -11.47 3.92 1.44
C TYR A 45 -10.64 4.95 2.19
N GLY A 46 -9.58 4.51 2.89
CA GLY A 46 -8.71 5.42 3.63
C GLY A 46 -7.48 4.73 4.22
N ASN A 47 -6.39 5.49 4.32
CA ASN A 47 -5.14 5.08 4.95
C ASN A 47 -4.90 5.96 6.19
N PHE A 48 -4.42 5.35 7.28
CA PHE A 48 -4.19 6.02 8.55
C PHE A 48 -2.79 5.69 9.09
N ARG A 49 -2.21 6.67 9.79
CA ARG A 49 -0.86 6.53 10.34
C ARG A 49 -0.82 5.46 11.42
N GLU A 50 0.37 4.99 11.77
CA GLU A 50 0.60 3.85 12.66
C GLU A 50 -0.03 4.08 14.04
N GLU A 51 0.04 5.31 14.53
CA GLU A 51 -0.55 5.80 15.77
C GLU A 51 -2.07 6.06 15.69
N GLU A 52 -2.65 6.05 14.50
CA GLU A 52 -4.05 6.43 14.24
C GLU A 52 -5.01 5.23 14.15
N TYR A 53 -4.67 4.07 14.74
CA TYR A 53 -5.50 2.87 14.66
C TYR A 53 -6.96 3.12 15.07
N LEU A 54 -7.19 3.84 16.17
CA LEU A 54 -8.55 4.14 16.63
C LEU A 54 -9.31 5.08 15.67
N LYS A 55 -8.60 5.94 14.95
CA LYS A 55 -9.19 6.78 13.89
C LYS A 55 -9.61 5.91 12.70
N ALA A 56 -8.80 4.91 12.34
CA ALA A 56 -9.17 3.92 11.32
C ALA A 56 -10.41 3.10 11.73
N VAL A 57 -10.53 2.71 13.01
CA VAL A 57 -11.71 2.03 13.55
C VAL A 57 -12.96 2.91 13.47
N ALA A 58 -12.86 4.17 13.89
CA ALA A 58 -13.97 5.12 13.79
C ALA A 58 -14.41 5.32 12.34
N PHE A 59 -13.45 5.47 11.41
CA PHE A 59 -13.74 5.62 9.99
C PHE A 59 -14.36 4.35 9.37
N LEU A 60 -13.93 3.16 9.78
CA LEU A 60 -14.56 1.91 9.36
C LEU A 60 -16.03 1.87 9.78
N ALA A 61 -16.34 2.27 11.02
CA ALA A 61 -17.72 2.30 11.51
C ALA A 61 -18.58 3.31 10.74
N GLU A 62 -18.04 4.50 10.44
CA GLU A 62 -18.70 5.50 9.60
C GLU A 62 -19.01 4.94 8.20
N LYS A 63 -18.02 4.34 7.53
CA LYS A 63 -18.22 3.73 6.20
C LYS A 63 -19.18 2.55 6.23
N ALA A 64 -19.12 1.71 7.26
CA ALA A 64 -20.06 0.62 7.43
C ALA A 64 -21.51 1.12 7.59
N ALA A 65 -21.72 2.25 8.28
CA ALA A 65 -23.04 2.87 8.40
C ALA A 65 -23.54 3.46 7.07
N GLU A 66 -22.67 4.08 6.28
CA GLU A 66 -23.00 4.53 4.91
C GLU A 66 -23.44 3.36 4.03
N ILE A 67 -22.69 2.26 4.03
CA ILE A 67 -23.00 1.05 3.26
C ILE A 67 -24.29 0.41 3.76
N ASP A 68 -24.52 0.35 5.08
CA ASP A 68 -25.73 -0.21 5.65
C ASP A 68 -26.99 0.52 5.20
N ALA A 69 -26.91 1.85 5.11
CA ALA A 69 -27.99 2.72 4.67
C ALA A 69 -28.28 2.66 3.15
N ASP A 70 -27.35 2.15 2.35
CA ASP A 70 -27.54 2.00 0.90
C ASP A 70 -28.36 0.73 0.59
N PRO A 71 -29.59 0.87 0.04
CA PRO A 71 -30.44 -0.28 -0.29
C PRO A 71 -29.91 -1.13 -1.44
N THR A 72 -28.91 -0.65 -2.18
CA THR A 72 -28.24 -1.38 -3.26
C THR A 72 -27.01 -2.14 -2.79
N SER A 73 -26.55 -1.91 -1.56
CA SER A 73 -25.41 -2.62 -0.98
C SER A 73 -25.64 -4.12 -0.89
N ASP A 74 -24.60 -4.88 -1.21
CA ASP A 74 -24.63 -6.34 -1.13
C ASP A 74 -23.68 -6.89 -0.06
N ARG A 75 -23.56 -8.22 -0.02
CA ARG A 75 -22.68 -8.91 0.93
C ARG A 75 -21.20 -8.52 0.76
N ARG A 76 -20.75 -8.18 -0.45
CA ARG A 76 -19.37 -7.81 -0.75
C ARG A 76 -19.07 -6.43 -0.19
N ASP A 77 -19.96 -5.46 -0.37
CA ASP A 77 -19.78 -4.10 0.18
C ASP A 77 -19.65 -4.15 1.71
N ARG A 78 -20.38 -5.06 2.36
CA ARG A 78 -20.41 -5.25 3.81
C ARG A 78 -19.22 -6.06 4.36
N SER A 79 -18.22 -6.36 3.55
CA SER A 79 -16.98 -7.06 3.95
C SER A 79 -15.87 -6.09 4.36
N MET A 80 -16.21 -5.10 5.20
CA MET A 80 -15.28 -4.08 5.67
C MET A 80 -14.21 -4.66 6.60
N GLU A 81 -12.96 -4.25 6.42
CA GLU A 81 -11.83 -4.66 7.23
C GLU A 81 -10.77 -3.57 7.41
N ILE A 82 -9.95 -3.69 8.45
CA ILE A 82 -8.73 -2.90 8.63
C ILE A 82 -7.54 -3.82 8.36
N LEU A 83 -6.80 -3.54 7.29
CA LEU A 83 -5.60 -4.26 6.93
C LEU A 83 -4.36 -3.55 7.50
N SER A 84 -3.49 -4.31 8.15
CA SER A 84 -2.15 -3.85 8.51
C SER A 84 -1.22 -3.99 7.30
N HIS A 85 -0.86 -2.88 6.68
CA HIS A 85 0.11 -2.90 5.58
C HIS A 85 1.47 -2.40 6.07
N ARG A 86 2.50 -3.25 5.95
CA ARG A 86 3.87 -2.93 6.38
C ARG A 86 4.64 -2.38 5.19
N VAL A 87 4.95 -1.10 5.23
CA VAL A 87 5.59 -0.38 4.12
C VAL A 87 6.98 0.06 4.51
N ILE A 88 7.85 0.21 3.52
CA ILE A 88 9.20 0.74 3.71
C ILE A 88 9.11 2.16 4.27
N GLU A 89 9.90 2.48 5.29
CA GLU A 89 9.82 3.77 6.00
C GLU A 89 10.00 4.98 5.06
N SER A 90 10.93 4.90 4.12
CA SER A 90 11.14 5.98 3.14
C SER A 90 9.99 6.18 2.14
N GLU A 91 9.06 5.21 2.05
CA GLU A 91 7.86 5.28 1.20
C GLU A 91 6.61 5.64 2.01
N TYR A 92 6.71 5.66 3.34
CA TYR A 92 5.58 5.73 4.26
C TYR A 92 4.68 6.96 4.04
N GLU A 93 5.28 8.15 3.91
CA GLU A 93 4.51 9.39 3.79
C GLU A 93 3.66 9.44 2.51
N GLY A 94 4.11 8.78 1.43
CA GLY A 94 3.37 8.72 0.16
C GLY A 94 2.04 7.94 0.24
N TRP A 95 1.76 7.25 1.35
CA TRP A 95 0.49 6.54 1.56
C TRP A 95 -0.66 7.43 2.05
N PHE A 96 -0.39 8.68 2.43
CA PHE A 96 -1.40 9.59 3.00
C PHE A 96 -1.79 10.76 2.09
N ASP A 97 -1.11 10.94 0.95
CA ASP A 97 -1.30 12.08 0.04
C ASP A 97 -2.38 11.84 -1.03
N ALA A 98 -3.40 11.01 -0.74
CA ALA A 98 -4.48 10.64 -1.68
C ALA A 98 -5.78 11.40 -1.45
#